data_AF-A0A7W7KFJ7-F1
#
_entry.id   AF-A0A7W7KFJ7-F1
#
_cell.length_a   1.000
_cell.length_b   1.000
_cell.length_c   1.000
_cell.angle_alpha   90.00
_cell.angle_beta   90.00
_cell.angle_gamma   90.00
#
_symmetry.space_group_name_H-M   'P 1'
#
loop_
_entity.id
_entity.type
_entity.pdbx_description
1 polymer ?
#
loop_
_entity_poly.entity_id
_entity_poly.type
_entity_poly.pdbx_seq_one_letter_code
_entity_poly.pdbx_strand_id
1 'polypeptide(L)' 'MARQASTIPTHTLTRPAPLPCSSMYLAGWEYGDWFIVKAGEEVNLYADAPDQWGDEKANGFYDRLAEERTSLH' A
#
# COMPACT_ATOMS: atom_id res chain seq x y z
N MET A 1 29.43 -13.09 -7.77
CA MET A 1 28.37 -12.33 -8.45
C MET A 1 27.19 -12.23 -7.47
N ALA A 2 27.11 -11.17 -6.66
CA ALA A 2 26.06 -11.01 -5.65
C ALA A 2 24.96 -10.12 -6.22
N ARG A 3 23.72 -10.64 -6.24
CA ARG A 3 22.52 -9.92 -6.66
C ARG A 3 22.36 -8.70 -5.76
N GLN A 4 22.34 -7.51 -6.35
CA GLN A 4 21.99 -6.29 -5.65
C GLN A 4 20.53 -6.45 -5.17
N ALA A 5 20.34 -6.68 -3.87
CA ALA A 5 19.08 -6.41 -3.23
C ALA A 5 18.94 -4.88 -3.25
N SER A 6 18.10 -4.38 -4.15
CA SER A 6 17.64 -3.00 -4.11
C SER A 6 17.09 -2.75 -2.70
N THR A 7 17.83 -2.02 -1.87
CA THR A 7 17.31 -1.44 -0.65
C THR A 7 16.31 -0.38 -1.05
N ILE A 8 15.10 -0.83 -1.38
CA ILE A 8 13.88 -0.03 -1.33
C ILE A 8 13.91 0.63 0.05
N PRO A 9 13.69 1.96 0.18
CA PRO A 9 13.65 2.58 1.50
C PRO A 9 12.70 1.76 2.36
N THR A 10 13.21 1.24 3.48
CA THR A 10 12.44 0.49 4.46
C THR A 10 11.42 1.43 5.08
N HIS A 11 10.36 1.75 4.34
CA HIS A 11 9.18 2.35 4.91
C HIS A 11 8.56 1.22 5.72
N THR A 12 8.85 1.22 7.03
CA THR A 12 8.28 0.25 7.94
C THR A 12 6.77 0.38 7.82
N LEU A 13 6.15 -0.62 7.19
CA LEU A 13 4.71 -0.61 6.99
C LEU A 13 4.04 -0.57 8.35
N THR A 14 3.08 0.34 8.51
CA THR A 14 2.25 0.35 9.72
C THR A 14 1.41 -0.92 9.81
N ARG A 15 1.11 -1.56 8.66
CA ARG A 15 0.50 -2.89 8.59
C ARG A 15 1.21 -3.84 7.63
N PRO A 16 1.45 -5.10 8.04
CA PRO A 16 2.01 -6.10 7.15
C PRO A 16 1.05 -6.39 5.99
N ALA A 17 1.59 -6.53 4.78
CA ALA A 17 0.79 -6.93 3.62
C ALA A 17 0.34 -8.40 3.72
N PRO A 18 -0.85 -8.74 3.21
CA PRO A 18 -1.33 -10.12 3.16
C PRO A 18 -0.45 -10.96 2.24
N LEU A 19 -0.06 -12.16 2.71
CA LEU A 19 0.75 -13.11 1.94
C LEU A 19 -0.06 -14.39 1.67
N PRO A 20 0.14 -15.06 0.51
CA PRO A 20 1.01 -14.65 -0.60
C PRO A 20 0.36 -13.57 -1.50
N CYS A 21 1.12 -12.55 -1.91
CA CYS A 21 0.68 -11.50 -2.83
C CYS A 21 1.69 -11.25 -3.96
N SER A 22 1.24 -10.70 -5.09
CA SER A 22 2.12 -10.33 -6.20
C SER A 22 2.94 -9.08 -5.86
N SER A 23 4.06 -8.88 -6.56
CA SER A 23 4.88 -7.67 -6.38
C SER A 23 4.14 -6.38 -6.72
N MET A 24 3.20 -6.43 -7.68
CA MET A 24 2.36 -5.28 -8.04
C MET A 24 1.36 -4.95 -6.94
N TYR A 25 0.72 -5.98 -6.37
CA TYR A 25 -0.15 -5.82 -5.22
C TYR A 25 0.59 -5.22 -4.02
N LEU A 26 1.77 -5.76 -3.71
CA LEU A 26 2.60 -5.26 -2.61
C LEU A 26 2.95 -3.78 -2.83
N ALA A 27 3.34 -3.39 -4.04
CA ALA A 27 3.64 -1.99 -4.35
C ALA A 27 2.42 -1.06 -4.18
N GLY A 28 1.20 -1.56 -4.40
CA GLY A 28 -0.04 -0.84 -4.13
C GLY A 28 -0.30 -0.67 -2.64
N TRP A 29 -0.12 -1.76 -1.89
CA TRP A 29 -0.26 -1.80 -0.43
C TRP A 29 0.71 -0.85 0.26
N GLU A 30 1.99 -0.90 -0.10
CA GLU A 30 3.03 -0.02 0.44
C GLU A 30 2.72 1.45 0.19
N TYR A 31 2.17 1.77 -1.00
CA TYR A 31 1.73 3.13 -1.29
C TYR A 31 0.50 3.53 -0.46
N GLY A 32 -0.47 2.63 -0.28
CA GLY A 32 -1.64 2.88 0.57
C GLY A 32 -1.25 3.18 2.01
N ASP A 33 -0.28 2.43 2.54
CA ASP A 33 0.25 2.64 3.88
C ASP A 33 0.94 4.01 4.00
N TRP A 34 1.80 4.34 3.04
CA TRP A 34 2.42 5.66 2.96
C TRP A 34 1.40 6.79 2.82
N PHE A 35 0.36 6.60 2.02
CA PHE A 35 -0.70 7.58 1.80
C PHE A 35 -1.45 7.89 3.10
N ILE A 36 -1.79 6.86 3.87
CA ILE A 36 -2.41 7.00 5.19
C ILE A 36 -1.48 7.74 6.15
N VAL A 37 -0.23 7.30 6.28
CA VAL A 37 0.75 7.92 7.18
C VAL A 37 1.01 9.39 6.83
N LYS A 38 1.05 9.71 5.53
CA LYS A 38 1.28 11.09 5.07
C LYS A 38 0.08 12.00 5.28
N ALA A 39 -1.14 11.50 5.06
CA ALA A 39 -2.35 12.29 5.19
C ALA A 39 -2.81 12.42 6.65
N GLY A 40 -2.42 11.49 7.53
CA GLY A 40 -2.72 11.58 8.96
C GLY A 40 -4.22 11.53 9.25
N GLU A 41 -4.72 12.42 10.09
CA GLU A 41 -6.13 12.47 10.52
C GLU A 41 -7.11 12.88 9.39
N GLU A 42 -6.62 13.57 8.34
CA GLU A 42 -7.43 14.00 7.20
C GLU A 42 -7.34 13.04 6.01
N VAL A 43 -6.88 11.80 6.23
CA VAL A 43 -6.76 10.82 5.16
C VAL A 43 -8.12 10.52 4.52
N ASN A 44 -8.22 10.78 3.22
CA ASN A 44 -9.36 10.33 2.44
C ASN A 44 -9.20 8.83 2.16
N LEU A 45 -9.77 8.01 3.04
CA LEU A 45 -9.72 6.56 2.86
C LEU A 45 -10.47 6.10 1.62
N TYR A 46 -11.34 6.91 1.01
CA TYR A 46 -12.08 6.63 -0.22
C TYR A 46 -11.41 7.18 -1.47
N ALA A 47 -10.11 7.50 -1.40
CA ALA A 47 -9.35 7.93 -2.57
C ALA A 47 -9.29 6.81 -3.63
N ASP A 48 -9.48 7.20 -4.89
CA ASP A 48 -9.29 6.34 -6.04
C ASP A 48 -7.80 6.18 -6.38
N ALA A 49 -7.43 5.00 -6.87
CA ALA A 49 -6.11 4.77 -7.44
C ALA A 49 -5.99 5.54 -8.77
N PRO A 50 -4.80 6.03 -9.14
CA PRO A 50 -4.58 6.65 -10.44
C PRO A 50 -4.93 5.71 -11.60
N ASP A 51 -5.63 6.20 -12.64
CA ASP A 51 -6.05 5.40 -13.82
C ASP A 51 -4.90 4.67 -14.54
N GLN A 52 -3.67 5.15 -14.38
CA GLN A 52 -2.46 4.54 -14.96
C GLN A 52 -1.95 3.30 -14.19
N TRP A 53 -2.57 2.95 -13.07
CA TRP A 53 -2.18 1.78 -12.29
C TRP A 53 -2.88 0.53 -12.82
N GLY A 54 -2.14 -0.57 -12.95
CA GLY A 54 -2.72 -1.87 -13.23
C GLY A 54 -3.60 -2.35 -12.07
N ASP A 55 -4.60 -3.17 -12.38
CA ASP A 55 -5.61 -3.66 -11.44
C ASP A 55 -4.99 -4.28 -10.17
N GLU A 56 -3.93 -5.07 -10.31
CA GLU A 56 -3.25 -5.68 -9.15
C GLU A 56 -2.70 -4.65 -8.16
N LYS A 57 -2.11 -3.56 -8.67
CA LYS A 57 -1.58 -2.49 -7.84
C LYS A 57 -2.69 -1.64 -7.23
N ALA A 58 -3.72 -1.33 -8.01
CA ALA A 58 -4.90 -0.63 -7.50
C ALA A 58 -5.57 -1.44 -6.38
N ASN A 59 -5.71 -2.76 -6.54
CA ASN A 59 -6.26 -3.66 -5.54
C ASN A 59 -5.47 -3.60 -4.22
N GLY A 60 -4.13 -3.68 -4.26
CA GLY A 60 -3.33 -3.59 -3.04
C GLY A 60 -3.49 -2.27 -2.28
N PHE A 61 -3.66 -1.17 -3.01
CA PHE A 61 -3.93 0.15 -2.43
C PHE A 61 -5.32 0.22 -1.78
N TYR A 62 -6.34 -0.25 -2.48
CA TYR A 62 -7.71 -0.28 -1.96
C TYR A 62 -7.85 -1.17 -0.74
N ASP A 63 -7.19 -2.32 -0.71
CA ASP A 63 -7.24 -3.26 0.40
C ASP A 63 -6.63 -2.64 1.67
N ARG A 64 -5.47 -1.97 1.55
CA ARG A 64 -4.85 -1.25 2.68
C ARG A 64 -5.72 -0.11 3.22
N LEU A 65 -6.38 0.63 2.32
CA LEU A 65 -7.34 1.68 2.72
C LEU A 65 -8.58 1.08 3.40
N ALA A 66 -9.11 -0.02 2.87
CA ALA A 66 -10.26 -0.72 3.45
C ALA A 66 -9.95 -1.23 4.86
N GLU A 67 -8.76 -1.79 5.08
CA GLU A 67 -8.30 -2.19 6.41
C GLU A 67 -8.26 -1.03 7.41
N GLU A 68 -7.80 0.15 6.97
CA GLU A 68 -7.80 1.34 7.82
C GLU A 68 -9.23 1.77 8.16
N ARG A 69 -10.14 1.72 7.18
CA ARG A 69 -11.57 2.04 7.40
C ARG A 69 -12.18 1.09 8.44
N THR A 70 -11.86 -0.20 8.38
CA THR A 70 -12.31 -1.19 9.37
C THR A 70 -11.68 -0.95 10.75
N SER A 71 -10.48 -0.39 10.81
CA SER A 71 -9.77 -0.15 12.08
C SER A 71 -10.24 1.10 12.83
N LEU A 72 -10.84 2.04 12.10
CA LEU A 72 -11.46 3.26 12.66
C LEU A 72 -12.90 3.04 13.15
N HIS A 73 -13.47 1.86 12.96
CA HIS A 73 -14.84 1.51 13.33
C HIS A 73 -14.87 0.60 14.56
#